data_AF-A0A2P8ET52-F1
#
_entry.id   AF-A0A2P8ET52-F1
#
_cell.length_a   1.000
_cell.length_b   1.000
_cell.length_c   1.000
_cell.angle_alpha   90.00
_cell.angle_beta   90.00
_cell.angle_gamma   90.00
#
_symmetry.space_group_name_H-M   'P 1'
#
loop_
_entity.id
_entity.type
_entity.pdbx_description
1 polymer ?
#
loop_
_entity_poly.entity_id
_entity_poly.type
_entity_poly.pdbx_seq_one_letter_code
_entity_poly.pdbx_strand_id
1 'polypeptide(L)'
;MKKENLTRFDQNFERSEFGRNFCLPSGELVDLHGVRIIDTSIDTVRQLYNGMLNHDVLDGLEERLEAEHRPVVEYQGHLWRLRRGGKAGFKFLLQNAEFGVVILLKNNHTTADRAGSHCKVEISPKLIRDQSPDVLQHQMDELASGWFVVAPSPCGVAIHIATDWQGWTPPSDFVSRLTCRSQRVNDRSGFQSLEVTTGEVASVYGRGQSYTFGTVSSLQAALYNKSKEIIAHDKIDYFHGIWASKLGHDWEPLWNPDQDVWRLEFRFSQTVLRQFAEYNTTQDKKCNLSTYESASEYLANLWAYALDRFRLDHNRRFVDPFWTVLHSETEWSKPAPDFIAKRQYKTAGIGNEKNVALALGNLISIYARNNITARKAWSCLKKSGLWRDLMGYIKAREITKTDLFDMIERGLLERRLTSKVAA
;
A
#
# COMPACT_ATOMS: atom_id res chain seq x y z
N MET A 1 22.66 -8.23 -14.99
CA MET A 1 22.30 -7.96 -16.41
C MET A 1 20.87 -7.48 -16.46
N LYS A 2 20.60 -6.42 -17.25
CA LYS A 2 19.23 -6.05 -17.63
C LYS A 2 18.72 -7.16 -18.56
N LYS A 3 17.55 -7.73 -18.26
CA LYS A 3 16.95 -8.77 -19.13
C LYS A 3 16.36 -8.12 -20.38
N GLU A 4 16.35 -8.87 -21.46
CA GLU A 4 15.86 -8.42 -22.76
C GLU A 4 14.40 -8.88 -22.93
N ASN A 5 13.57 -8.04 -23.56
CA ASN A 5 12.26 -8.47 -24.06
C ASN A 5 12.46 -9.29 -25.33
N LEU A 6 11.61 -10.30 -25.52
CA LEU A 6 11.62 -11.10 -26.74
C LEU A 6 11.01 -10.30 -27.91
N THR A 7 11.49 -10.57 -29.12
CA THR A 7 10.94 -9.96 -30.33
C THR A 7 9.51 -10.46 -30.56
N ARG A 8 8.64 -9.51 -30.90
CA ARG A 8 7.22 -9.73 -31.18
C ARG A 8 6.98 -9.87 -32.68
N PHE A 9 6.10 -10.80 -33.04
CA PHE A 9 5.73 -11.10 -34.41
C PHE A 9 4.20 -11.12 -34.58
N ASP A 10 3.72 -10.68 -35.73
CA ASP A 10 2.30 -10.75 -36.10
C ASP A 10 1.90 -12.15 -36.60
N GLN A 11 0.70 -12.29 -37.17
CA GLN A 11 0.19 -13.55 -37.71
C GLN A 11 0.94 -14.05 -38.95
N ASN A 12 1.63 -13.15 -39.66
CA ASN A 12 2.46 -13.45 -40.83
C ASN A 12 3.93 -13.70 -40.46
N PHE A 13 4.25 -13.71 -39.16
CA PHE A 13 5.60 -13.77 -38.60
C PHE A 13 6.50 -12.59 -39.01
N GLU A 14 5.90 -11.44 -39.30
CA GLU A 14 6.60 -10.18 -39.48
C GLU A 14 6.78 -9.48 -38.13
N ARG A 15 7.87 -8.73 -37.96
CA ARG A 15 8.12 -8.01 -36.70
C ARG A 15 7.05 -6.94 -36.51
N SER A 16 6.36 -6.99 -35.37
CA SER A 16 5.27 -6.06 -35.05
C SER A 16 5.32 -5.67 -33.57
N GLU A 17 5.12 -4.39 -33.27
CA GLU A 17 5.13 -3.87 -31.91
C GLU A 17 3.98 -4.43 -31.05
N PHE A 18 2.89 -4.85 -31.69
CA PHE A 18 1.68 -5.42 -31.09
C PHE A 18 1.54 -6.93 -31.37
N GLY A 19 2.54 -7.54 -32.00
CA GLY A 19 2.53 -8.96 -32.35
C GLY A 19 2.30 -9.89 -31.14
N ARG A 20 1.55 -10.97 -31.32
CA ARG A 20 1.23 -11.96 -30.28
C ARG A 20 2.07 -13.22 -30.33
N ASN A 21 2.85 -13.39 -31.40
CA ASN A 21 3.79 -14.48 -31.54
C ASN A 21 5.17 -14.05 -31.03
N PHE A 22 5.81 -14.89 -30.24
CA PHE A 22 7.15 -14.67 -29.72
C PHE A 22 8.03 -15.85 -30.09
N CYS A 23 9.23 -15.57 -30.60
CA CYS A 23 10.22 -16.60 -30.88
C CYS A 23 11.23 -16.66 -29.74
N LEU A 24 11.28 -17.79 -29.04
CA LEU A 24 12.25 -18.05 -27.98
C LEU A 24 13.63 -18.30 -28.58
N PRO A 25 14.72 -18.11 -27.80
CA PRO A 25 16.07 -18.40 -28.26
C PRO A 25 16.30 -19.87 -28.65
N SER A 26 15.47 -20.78 -28.11
CA SER A 26 15.44 -22.20 -28.46
C SER A 26 14.84 -22.47 -29.85
N GLY A 27 14.23 -21.48 -30.50
CA GLY A 27 13.45 -21.63 -31.73
C GLY A 27 11.98 -22.00 -31.50
N GLU A 28 11.56 -22.20 -30.25
CA GLU A 28 10.17 -22.45 -29.89
C GLU A 28 9.33 -21.17 -30.04
N LEU A 29 8.11 -21.33 -30.56
CA LEU A 29 7.15 -20.24 -30.71
C LEU A 29 6.18 -20.23 -29.53
N VAL A 30 6.01 -19.07 -28.91
CA VAL A 30 4.98 -18.81 -27.91
C VAL A 30 3.90 -17.95 -28.53
N ASP A 31 2.69 -18.50 -28.63
CA ASP A 31 1.50 -17.81 -29.14
C ASP A 31 0.66 -17.27 -27.96
N LEU A 32 0.45 -15.95 -27.95
CA LEU A 32 -0.41 -15.26 -27.01
C LEU A 32 -1.66 -14.65 -27.67
N HIS A 33 -2.06 -15.07 -28.87
CA HIS A 33 -3.21 -14.52 -29.58
C HIS A 33 -4.51 -14.63 -28.77
N GLY A 34 -4.65 -15.68 -27.96
CA GLY A 34 -5.78 -15.84 -27.04
C GLY A 34 -5.83 -14.81 -25.91
N VAL A 35 -4.75 -14.08 -25.64
CA VAL A 35 -4.63 -13.13 -24.54
C VAL A 35 -5.29 -11.79 -24.88
N ARG A 36 -6.23 -11.39 -24.04
CA ARG A 36 -6.96 -10.12 -24.15
C ARG A 36 -6.84 -9.36 -22.84
N ILE A 37 -6.25 -8.17 -22.87
CA ILE A 37 -6.29 -7.23 -21.74
C ILE A 37 -7.68 -6.59 -21.76
N ILE A 38 -8.44 -6.77 -20.69
CA ILE A 38 -9.85 -6.37 -20.59
C ILE A 38 -9.97 -4.99 -19.96
N ASP A 39 -9.22 -4.76 -18.88
CA ASP A 39 -9.31 -3.51 -18.13
C ASP A 39 -7.97 -3.14 -17.52
N THR A 40 -7.71 -1.84 -17.46
CA THR A 40 -6.59 -1.23 -16.74
C THR A 40 -7.20 -0.18 -15.82
N SER A 41 -6.96 -0.30 -14.52
CA SER A 41 -7.72 0.48 -13.54
C SER A 41 -7.00 0.74 -12.23
N ILE A 42 -7.54 1.71 -11.49
CA ILE A 42 -7.14 2.01 -10.12
C ILE A 42 -8.20 1.40 -9.21
N ASP A 43 -7.79 0.47 -8.37
CA ASP A 43 -8.71 -0.31 -7.52
C ASP A 43 -8.96 0.37 -6.18
N THR A 44 -8.00 1.14 -5.66
CA THR A 44 -8.13 1.82 -4.37
C THR A 44 -7.22 3.03 -4.32
N VAL A 45 -7.74 4.13 -3.75
CA VAL A 45 -6.99 5.34 -3.39
C VAL A 45 -7.19 5.60 -1.92
N ARG A 46 -6.10 5.89 -1.21
CA ARG A 46 -6.13 6.27 0.20
C ARG A 46 -5.32 7.52 0.43
N GLN A 47 -5.99 8.62 0.72
CA GLN A 47 -5.38 9.90 0.98
C GLN A 47 -5.19 10.11 2.48
N LEU A 48 -3.98 10.49 2.90
CA LEU A 48 -3.63 10.75 4.30
C LEU A 48 -3.44 12.26 4.51
N TYR A 49 -4.04 12.75 5.58
CA TYR A 49 -4.07 14.16 5.93
C TYR A 49 -3.37 14.43 7.26
N ASN A 50 -2.56 15.49 7.27
CA ASN A 50 -1.87 16.00 8.46
C ASN A 50 -2.54 17.28 8.97
N GLY A 51 -2.76 17.34 10.28
CA GLY A 51 -3.27 18.53 10.95
C GLY A 51 -3.51 18.28 12.44
N MET A 52 -4.03 19.30 13.14
CA MET A 52 -4.49 19.20 14.52
C MET A 52 -6.00 18.94 14.57
N LEU A 53 -6.42 17.85 15.19
CA LEU A 53 -7.83 17.45 15.23
C LEU A 53 -8.66 18.41 16.08
N ASN A 54 -9.93 18.58 15.71
CA ASN A 54 -10.90 19.25 16.56
C ASN A 54 -11.39 18.28 17.66
N HIS A 55 -11.01 18.56 18.92
CA HIS A 55 -11.31 17.71 20.07
C HIS A 55 -12.81 17.56 20.34
N ASP A 56 -13.57 18.65 20.23
CA ASP A 56 -15.01 18.65 20.49
C ASP A 56 -15.74 17.67 19.56
N VAL A 57 -15.28 17.58 18.31
CA VAL A 57 -15.82 16.62 17.32
C VAL A 57 -15.46 15.18 17.70
N LEU A 58 -14.24 14.93 18.19
CA LEU A 58 -13.81 13.58 18.58
C LEU A 58 -14.57 13.07 19.81
N ASP A 59 -14.81 13.95 20.78
CA ASP A 59 -15.52 13.61 22.01
C ASP A 59 -16.97 13.23 21.69
N GLY A 60 -17.64 14.00 20.81
CA GLY A 60 -18.98 13.64 20.31
C GLY A 60 -19.04 12.30 19.56
N LEU A 61 -17.98 11.92 18.84
CA LEU A 61 -17.91 10.59 18.21
C LEU A 61 -17.74 9.47 19.24
N GLU A 62 -16.96 9.72 20.31
CA GLU A 62 -16.76 8.75 21.39
C GLU A 62 -18.06 8.49 22.15
N GLU A 63 -18.74 9.56 22.56
CA GLU A 63 -20.02 9.50 23.28
C GLU A 63 -21.05 8.69 22.50
N ARG A 64 -21.18 8.91 21.18
CA ARG A 64 -22.11 8.15 20.33
C ARG A 64 -21.71 6.68 20.20
N LEU A 65 -20.43 6.38 20.11
CA LEU A 65 -19.95 4.98 20.06
C LEU A 65 -20.23 4.21 21.35
N GLU A 66 -20.29 4.90 22.49
CA GLU A 66 -20.58 4.31 23.79
C GLU A 66 -22.09 4.23 24.08
N ALA A 67 -22.85 5.25 23.68
CA ALA A 67 -24.28 5.35 23.97
C ALA A 67 -25.17 4.57 23.00
N GLU A 68 -24.79 4.48 21.71
CA GLU A 68 -25.65 3.94 20.67
C GLU A 68 -25.17 2.56 20.20
N HIS A 69 -26.09 1.59 20.14
CA HIS A 69 -25.82 0.41 19.32
C HIS A 69 -25.89 0.84 17.87
N ARG A 70 -24.81 0.64 17.11
CA ARG A 70 -24.78 0.91 15.68
C ARG A 70 -25.04 2.40 15.36
N PRO A 71 -24.17 3.33 15.78
CA PRO A 71 -24.37 4.76 15.55
C PRO A 71 -24.29 5.14 14.07
N VAL A 72 -25.03 6.18 13.74
CA VAL A 72 -24.99 6.88 12.44
C VAL A 72 -24.81 8.36 12.73
N VAL A 73 -23.87 9.00 12.03
CA VAL A 73 -23.60 10.43 12.17
C VAL A 73 -23.82 11.14 10.85
N GLU A 74 -24.41 12.33 10.90
CA GLU A 74 -24.50 13.21 9.75
C GLU A 74 -23.24 14.08 9.67
N TYR A 75 -22.59 14.09 8.52
CA TYR A 75 -21.42 14.92 8.26
C TYR A 75 -21.39 15.32 6.79
N GLN A 76 -21.29 16.64 6.56
CA GLN A 76 -21.29 17.26 5.23
C GLN A 76 -22.47 16.80 4.34
N GLY A 77 -23.68 16.71 4.92
CA GLY A 77 -24.89 16.32 4.19
C GLY A 77 -25.00 14.82 3.86
N HIS A 78 -24.06 14.00 4.35
CA HIS A 78 -24.08 12.55 4.18
C HIS A 78 -24.25 11.84 5.52
N LEU A 79 -24.94 10.69 5.49
CA LEU A 79 -25.03 9.80 6.64
C LEU A 79 -23.84 8.85 6.63
N TRP A 80 -23.21 8.70 7.79
CA TRP A 80 -22.01 7.89 7.95
C TRP A 80 -22.21 6.84 9.02
N ARG A 81 -21.83 5.62 8.66
CA ARG A 81 -21.77 4.53 9.61
C ARG A 81 -20.54 4.67 10.52
N LEU A 82 -20.74 4.99 11.79
CA LEU A 82 -19.65 5.11 12.76
C LEU A 82 -19.32 3.75 13.41
N ARG A 83 -18.03 3.44 13.50
CA ARG A 83 -17.47 2.23 14.14
C ARG A 83 -16.16 2.55 14.86
N ARG A 84 -15.79 1.72 15.85
CA ARG A 84 -14.43 1.67 16.37
C ARG A 84 -13.47 1.27 15.24
N GLY A 85 -12.34 1.93 15.15
CA GLY A 85 -11.30 1.62 14.16
C GLY A 85 -10.61 0.29 14.46
N GLY A 86 -10.15 -0.38 13.40
CA GLY A 86 -9.51 -1.70 13.46
C GLY A 86 -7.98 -1.66 13.41
N LYS A 87 -7.39 -2.71 12.81
CA LYS A 87 -5.93 -2.91 12.68
C LYS A 87 -5.21 -1.83 11.86
N ALA A 88 -5.94 -0.96 11.17
CA ALA A 88 -5.39 0.16 10.40
C ALA A 88 -4.74 1.26 11.28
N GLY A 89 -4.88 1.18 12.61
CA GLY A 89 -4.20 2.09 13.55
C GLY A 89 -4.93 3.41 13.80
N PHE A 90 -6.24 3.46 13.52
CA PHE A 90 -7.09 4.63 13.77
C PHE A 90 -8.14 4.29 14.83
N LYS A 91 -8.63 5.28 15.58
CA LYS A 91 -9.62 5.09 16.65
C LYS A 91 -11.04 5.01 16.11
N PHE A 92 -11.36 5.79 15.07
CA PHE A 92 -12.69 5.88 14.50
C PHE A 92 -12.69 5.49 13.02
N LEU A 93 -13.79 4.88 12.58
CA LEU A 93 -14.06 4.55 11.19
C LEU A 93 -15.48 5.03 10.87
N LEU A 94 -15.60 5.92 9.88
CA LEU A 94 -16.84 6.37 9.29
C LEU A 94 -16.94 5.77 7.89
N GLN A 95 -18.03 5.08 7.59
CA GLN A 95 -18.22 4.42 6.30
C GLN A 95 -19.54 4.84 5.67
N ASN A 96 -19.50 5.22 4.40
CA ASN A 96 -20.69 5.34 3.58
C ASN A 96 -20.47 4.50 2.31
N ALA A 97 -21.11 3.32 2.26
CA ALA A 97 -20.94 2.38 1.14
C ALA A 97 -21.65 2.85 -0.14
N GLU A 98 -22.74 3.61 0.00
CA GLU A 98 -23.48 4.20 -1.12
C GLU A 98 -22.66 5.30 -1.78
N PHE A 99 -22.08 6.18 -0.98
CA PHE A 99 -21.15 7.21 -1.43
C PHE A 99 -19.78 6.63 -1.86
N GLY A 100 -19.45 5.42 -1.40
CA GLY A 100 -18.22 4.74 -1.77
C GLY A 100 -16.97 5.28 -1.06
N VAL A 101 -17.14 5.80 0.17
CA VAL A 101 -16.08 6.45 0.96
C VAL A 101 -15.96 5.84 2.36
N VAL A 102 -14.72 5.69 2.83
CA VAL A 102 -14.38 5.39 4.23
C VAL A 102 -13.44 6.46 4.77
N ILE A 103 -13.76 7.03 5.93
CA ILE A 103 -12.92 7.98 6.66
C ILE A 103 -12.43 7.32 7.94
N LEU A 104 -11.12 7.29 8.13
CA LEU A 104 -10.46 6.79 9.33
C LEU A 104 -9.88 7.98 10.11
N LEU A 105 -10.29 8.15 11.36
CA LEU A 105 -9.92 9.30 12.18
C LEU A 105 -9.18 8.92 13.46
N LYS A 106 -8.32 9.85 13.87
CA LYS A 106 -7.40 9.78 15.02
C LYS A 106 -6.47 8.57 14.94
N ASN A 107 -5.24 8.83 14.50
CA ASN A 107 -4.16 7.85 14.54
C ASN A 107 -3.80 7.49 15.99
N ASN A 108 -3.70 6.20 16.31
CA ASN A 108 -3.38 5.70 17.64
C ASN A 108 -1.92 5.92 18.03
N HIS A 109 -1.04 6.24 17.08
CA HIS A 109 0.38 6.50 17.32
C HIS A 109 0.72 7.97 17.57
N THR A 110 -0.27 8.87 17.48
CA THR A 110 -0.12 10.30 17.72
C THR A 110 -1.19 10.77 18.70
N THR A 111 -0.80 11.54 19.70
CA THR A 111 -1.74 12.21 20.62
C THR A 111 -2.59 13.20 19.83
N ALA A 112 -3.88 13.30 20.14
CA ALA A 112 -4.80 14.18 19.40
C ALA A 112 -4.40 15.66 19.51
N ASP A 113 -3.78 16.07 20.62
CA ASP A 113 -3.35 17.44 20.92
C ASP A 113 -2.12 17.90 20.12
N ARG A 114 -1.67 17.11 19.13
CA ARG A 114 -0.52 17.43 18.29
C ARG A 114 -0.89 17.30 16.83
N ALA A 115 -0.29 18.15 16.01
CA ALA A 115 -0.36 17.99 14.57
C ALA A 115 0.19 16.62 14.16
N GLY A 116 -0.58 15.88 13.37
CA GLY A 116 -0.26 14.52 13.00
C GLY A 116 -1.09 14.01 11.84
N SER A 117 -0.69 12.86 11.28
CA SER A 117 -1.43 12.18 10.21
C SER A 117 -2.67 11.48 10.78
N HIS A 118 -3.71 12.26 11.05
CA HIS A 118 -4.87 11.85 11.84
C HIS A 118 -6.10 11.45 11.03
N CYS A 119 -6.21 11.89 9.78
CA CYS A 119 -7.33 11.53 8.92
C CYS A 119 -6.81 10.77 7.69
N LYS A 120 -7.47 9.65 7.36
CA LYS A 120 -7.27 8.94 6.11
C LYS A 120 -8.62 8.73 5.43
N VAL A 121 -8.73 9.21 4.19
CA VAL A 121 -9.91 9.02 3.34
C VAL A 121 -9.59 7.93 2.32
N GLU A 122 -10.45 6.93 2.22
CA GLU A 122 -10.35 5.81 1.28
C GLU A 122 -11.55 5.82 0.33
N ILE A 123 -11.25 5.72 -0.96
CA ILE A 123 -12.23 5.80 -2.04
C ILE A 123 -12.37 4.45 -2.73
N SER A 124 -13.62 4.05 -2.99
CA SER A 124 -13.97 2.80 -3.67
C SER A 124 -13.62 2.83 -5.17
N PRO A 125 -13.39 1.66 -5.79
CA PRO A 125 -13.11 1.58 -7.23
C PRO A 125 -14.21 2.17 -8.11
N LYS A 126 -15.47 2.12 -7.67
CA LYS A 126 -16.60 2.72 -8.41
C LYS A 126 -16.43 4.23 -8.51
N LEU A 127 -16.28 4.88 -7.37
CA LEU A 127 -16.14 6.34 -7.30
C LEU A 127 -14.86 6.82 -8.01
N ILE A 128 -13.78 6.02 -7.99
CA ILE A 128 -12.54 6.30 -8.74
C ILE A 128 -12.76 6.34 -10.26
N ARG A 129 -13.66 5.51 -10.80
CA ARG A 129 -13.93 5.46 -12.24
C ARG A 129 -14.88 6.56 -12.72
N ASP A 130 -15.78 6.99 -11.85
CA ASP A 130 -16.84 7.94 -12.20
C ASP A 130 -16.35 9.39 -12.24
N GLN A 131 -15.13 9.67 -11.74
CA GLN A 131 -14.63 11.03 -11.56
C GLN A 131 -13.15 11.15 -11.91
N SER A 132 -12.74 12.35 -12.33
CA SER A 132 -11.34 12.67 -12.61
C SER A 132 -10.51 12.78 -11.32
N PRO A 133 -9.18 12.58 -11.40
CA PRO A 133 -8.31 12.62 -10.21
C PRO A 133 -8.34 13.92 -9.41
N ASP A 134 -8.47 15.07 -10.08
CA ASP A 134 -8.55 16.40 -9.47
C ASP A 134 -9.85 16.60 -8.69
N VAL A 135 -10.99 16.20 -9.27
CA VAL A 135 -12.30 16.28 -8.60
C VAL A 135 -12.33 15.39 -7.36
N LEU A 136 -11.82 14.16 -7.46
CA LEU A 136 -11.74 13.26 -6.31
C LEU A 136 -10.78 13.75 -5.24
N GLN A 137 -9.66 14.35 -5.64
CA GLN A 137 -8.73 14.95 -4.67
C GLN A 137 -9.41 16.08 -3.90
N HIS A 138 -10.12 16.97 -4.59
CA HIS A 138 -10.85 18.06 -3.95
C HIS A 138 -11.94 17.53 -3.01
N GLN A 139 -12.71 16.52 -3.42
CA GLN A 139 -13.70 15.89 -2.53
C GLN A 139 -13.06 15.27 -1.28
N MET A 140 -11.93 14.59 -1.42
CA MET A 140 -11.21 14.05 -0.26
C MET A 140 -10.70 15.16 0.67
N ASP A 141 -10.25 16.30 0.11
CA ASP A 141 -9.77 17.45 0.88
C ASP A 141 -10.92 18.08 1.69
N GLU A 142 -12.09 18.27 1.05
CA GLU A 142 -13.29 18.75 1.71
C GLU A 142 -13.77 17.79 2.81
N LEU A 143 -13.84 16.49 2.52
CA LEU A 143 -14.19 15.48 3.52
C LEU A 143 -13.20 15.39 4.67
N ALA A 144 -11.94 15.79 4.46
CA ALA A 144 -10.94 15.83 5.52
C ALA A 144 -11.03 17.12 6.34
N SER A 145 -11.43 18.25 5.75
CA SER A 145 -11.31 19.58 6.35
C SER A 145 -12.06 19.73 7.67
N GLY A 146 -13.29 19.23 7.74
CA GLY A 146 -14.17 19.42 8.91
C GLY A 146 -13.74 18.68 10.19
N TRP A 147 -12.69 17.85 10.14
CA TRP A 147 -12.18 17.11 11.31
C TRP A 147 -11.05 17.84 12.05
N PHE A 148 -10.51 18.91 11.48
CA PHE A 148 -9.35 19.62 12.00
C PHE A 148 -9.71 21.04 12.45
N VAL A 149 -8.93 21.59 13.37
CA VAL A 149 -9.10 22.98 13.85
C VAL A 149 -8.76 23.99 12.75
N VAL A 150 -7.82 23.64 11.87
CA VAL A 150 -7.40 24.39 10.69
C VAL A 150 -7.37 23.42 9.52
N ALA A 151 -7.60 23.92 8.29
CA ALA A 151 -7.53 23.13 7.07
C ALA A 151 -6.28 22.21 7.05
N PRO A 152 -6.46 20.88 6.92
CA PRO A 152 -5.36 19.95 6.92
C PRO A 152 -4.57 19.99 5.61
N SER A 153 -3.38 19.40 5.61
CA SER A 153 -2.57 19.23 4.40
C SER A 153 -2.48 17.76 3.96
N PRO A 154 -2.63 17.46 2.66
CA PRO A 154 -2.33 16.13 2.12
C PRO A 154 -0.86 15.77 2.35
N CYS A 155 -0.59 14.67 3.04
CA CYS A 155 0.76 14.28 3.46
C CYS A 155 1.21 12.91 2.96
N GLY A 156 0.36 12.20 2.21
CA GLY A 156 0.71 10.96 1.54
C GLY A 156 -0.51 10.26 0.95
N VAL A 157 -0.33 9.59 -0.18
CA VAL A 157 -1.37 8.80 -0.83
C VAL A 157 -0.91 7.35 -0.97
N ALA A 158 -1.81 6.38 -0.85
CA ALA A 158 -1.57 5.01 -1.30
C ALA A 158 -2.50 4.70 -2.48
N ILE A 159 -1.98 4.05 -3.51
CA ILE A 159 -2.69 3.77 -4.75
C ILE A 159 -2.49 2.30 -5.12
N HIS A 160 -3.59 1.64 -5.46
CA HIS A 160 -3.58 0.29 -6.00
C HIS A 160 -3.93 0.35 -7.48
N ILE A 161 -3.00 -0.09 -8.32
CA ILE A 161 -3.19 -0.14 -9.78
C ILE A 161 -3.31 -1.60 -10.22
N ALA A 162 -4.20 -1.88 -11.16
CA ALA A 162 -4.51 -3.25 -11.58
C ALA A 162 -4.75 -3.36 -13.07
N THR A 163 -4.55 -4.57 -13.59
CA THR A 163 -5.00 -4.95 -14.93
C THR A 163 -5.69 -6.31 -14.90
N ASP A 164 -6.74 -6.44 -15.71
CA ASP A 164 -7.54 -7.64 -15.89
C ASP A 164 -7.31 -8.21 -17.28
N TRP A 165 -7.28 -9.55 -17.40
CA TRP A 165 -7.16 -10.21 -18.70
C TRP A 165 -7.82 -11.58 -18.75
N GLN A 166 -7.99 -12.08 -19.97
CA GLN A 166 -8.35 -13.46 -20.30
C GLN A 166 -7.30 -14.10 -21.20
N GLY A 167 -7.33 -15.43 -21.32
CA GLY A 167 -6.50 -16.19 -22.26
C GLY A 167 -5.08 -16.52 -21.79
N TRP A 168 -4.68 -16.04 -20.61
CA TRP A 168 -3.45 -16.47 -19.95
C TRP A 168 -3.74 -16.83 -18.50
N THR A 169 -3.20 -17.95 -18.03
CA THR A 169 -3.29 -18.37 -16.63
C THR A 169 -1.88 -18.56 -16.06
N PRO A 170 -1.66 -18.25 -14.77
CA PRO A 170 -0.36 -18.46 -14.14
C PRO A 170 0.08 -19.92 -14.27
N PRO A 171 1.29 -20.19 -14.80
CA PRO A 171 1.77 -21.56 -14.93
C PRO A 171 2.08 -22.16 -13.54
N SER A 172 2.13 -23.49 -13.46
CA SER A 172 2.39 -24.19 -12.19
C SER A 172 3.72 -23.81 -11.53
N ASP A 173 4.71 -23.38 -12.32
CA ASP A 173 6.03 -22.95 -11.90
C ASP A 173 6.16 -21.42 -11.71
N PHE A 174 5.04 -20.68 -11.81
CA PHE A 174 4.99 -19.21 -11.75
C PHE A 174 5.81 -18.62 -10.59
N VAL A 175 5.59 -19.13 -9.37
CA VAL A 175 6.27 -18.64 -8.16
C VAL A 175 7.79 -18.80 -8.25
N SER A 176 8.26 -19.90 -8.86
CA SER A 176 9.70 -20.19 -8.99
C SER A 176 10.37 -19.31 -10.05
N ARG A 177 9.61 -18.87 -11.06
CA ARG A 177 10.06 -18.01 -12.16
C ARG A 177 9.91 -16.52 -11.88
N LEU A 178 9.12 -16.15 -10.89
CA LEU A 178 8.92 -14.75 -10.51
C LEU A 178 10.14 -14.22 -9.75
N THR A 179 10.87 -13.32 -10.39
CA THR A 179 11.95 -12.58 -9.74
C THR A 179 11.38 -11.42 -8.94
N CYS A 180 11.51 -11.46 -7.62
CA CYS A 180 11.24 -10.33 -6.74
C CYS A 180 12.24 -10.27 -5.57
N ARG A 181 12.44 -9.08 -4.99
CA ARG A 181 13.32 -8.92 -3.80
C ARG A 181 12.63 -9.30 -2.48
N SER A 182 11.31 -9.44 -2.46
CA SER A 182 10.59 -9.79 -1.25
C SER A 182 10.82 -11.26 -0.92
N GLN A 183 11.37 -11.55 0.26
CA GLN A 183 11.48 -12.91 0.76
C GLN A 183 10.14 -13.49 1.25
N ARG A 184 9.12 -12.64 1.45
CA ARG A 184 7.76 -13.07 1.80
C ARG A 184 6.97 -13.37 0.54
N VAL A 185 6.85 -14.67 0.26
CA VAL A 185 5.84 -15.24 -0.61
C VAL A 185 4.78 -15.83 0.31
N ASN A 186 3.59 -15.25 0.32
CA ASN A 186 2.45 -15.86 1.00
C ASN A 186 1.67 -16.66 -0.03
N ASP A 187 2.01 -17.94 -0.17
CA ASP A 187 1.14 -18.93 -0.78
C ASP A 187 0.18 -19.42 0.32
N ARG A 188 -0.94 -18.72 0.49
CA ARG A 188 -1.92 -19.01 1.55
C ARG A 188 -2.79 -20.18 1.12
N SER A 189 -2.22 -21.36 1.22
CA SER A 189 -2.92 -22.64 1.14
C SER A 189 -3.58 -22.97 2.49
N GLY A 190 -4.78 -22.45 2.72
CA GLY A 190 -5.57 -22.81 3.89
C GLY A 190 -6.72 -21.85 4.16
N PHE A 191 -7.92 -22.40 4.33
CA PHE A 191 -9.08 -21.67 4.85
C PHE A 191 -8.72 -21.07 6.21
N GLN A 192 -8.57 -19.75 6.31
CA GLN A 192 -8.75 -19.06 7.58
C GLN A 192 -8.95 -17.55 7.44
N SER A 193 -10.11 -17.13 7.97
CA SER A 193 -10.55 -15.77 8.33
C SER A 193 -10.67 -14.72 7.22
N LEU A 194 -11.93 -14.42 6.88
CA LEU A 194 -12.35 -13.08 6.46
C LEU A 194 -12.08 -12.10 7.62
N GLU A 195 -11.08 -11.25 7.47
CA GLU A 195 -11.14 -9.92 8.07
C GLU A 195 -11.31 -8.92 6.93
N VAL A 196 -12.54 -8.39 6.83
CA VAL A 196 -12.84 -7.23 6.00
C VAL A 196 -12.15 -6.02 6.64
N THR A 197 -10.85 -5.88 6.36
CA THR A 197 -10.22 -4.57 6.33
C THR A 197 -10.16 -4.21 4.85
N THR A 198 -10.81 -3.11 4.49
CA THR A 198 -10.72 -2.51 3.15
C THR A 198 -9.25 -2.59 2.70
N GLY A 199 -8.97 -3.23 1.56
CA GLY A 199 -7.63 -3.42 0.97
C GLY A 199 -6.83 -4.69 1.28
N GLU A 200 -7.35 -5.67 2.05
CA GLU A 200 -6.68 -6.97 2.25
C GLU A 200 -7.40 -8.14 1.53
N VAL A 201 -7.79 -7.93 0.27
CA VAL A 201 -8.70 -8.84 -0.47
C VAL A 201 -8.02 -10.11 -1.03
N ALA A 202 -6.68 -10.22 -1.00
CA ALA A 202 -6.01 -11.32 -1.71
C ALA A 202 -5.99 -12.69 -0.97
N SER A 203 -6.78 -12.86 0.11
CA SER A 203 -6.50 -13.88 1.14
C SER A 203 -7.43 -15.10 1.16
N VAL A 204 -8.01 -15.51 0.03
CA VAL A 204 -8.78 -16.75 -0.04
C VAL A 204 -8.53 -17.42 -1.39
N TYR A 205 -8.69 -18.74 -1.45
CA TYR A 205 -8.73 -19.61 -2.63
C TYR A 205 -7.47 -20.46 -2.87
N GLY A 206 -7.75 -21.72 -3.23
CA GLY A 206 -6.83 -22.86 -3.18
C GLY A 206 -5.62 -22.77 -4.10
N ARG A 207 -4.91 -23.89 -4.18
CA ARG A 207 -3.60 -24.03 -4.86
C ARG A 207 -3.60 -23.35 -6.24
N GLY A 208 -2.77 -22.33 -6.38
CA GLY A 208 -2.53 -21.62 -7.63
C GLY A 208 -3.60 -20.62 -8.09
N GLN A 209 -4.47 -20.14 -7.20
CA GLN A 209 -5.55 -19.20 -7.56
C GLN A 209 -5.37 -17.78 -7.04
N SER A 210 -4.49 -17.58 -6.05
CA SER A 210 -4.10 -16.26 -5.53
C SER A 210 -2.65 -16.29 -5.05
N TYR A 211 -1.87 -15.29 -5.44
CA TYR A 211 -0.48 -15.13 -5.08
C TYR A 211 -0.25 -13.71 -4.57
N THR A 212 0.36 -13.56 -3.40
CA THR A 212 0.71 -12.24 -2.85
C THR A 212 2.19 -12.16 -2.50
N PHE A 213 2.86 -11.13 -3.02
CA PHE A 213 4.30 -10.90 -2.86
C PHE A 213 4.56 -9.52 -2.28
N GLY A 214 5.47 -9.42 -1.31
CA GLY A 214 5.80 -8.14 -0.67
C GLY A 214 4.94 -7.84 0.56
N THR A 215 5.18 -6.67 1.15
CA THR A 215 4.51 -6.24 2.38
C THR A 215 3.63 -5.03 2.15
N VAL A 216 2.52 -4.96 2.89
CA VAL A 216 1.53 -3.85 2.85
C VAL A 216 2.18 -2.48 3.14
N SER A 217 3.25 -2.46 3.95
CA SER A 217 4.00 -1.24 4.27
C SER A 217 4.99 -0.80 3.19
N SER A 218 5.10 -1.54 2.08
CA SER A 218 6.04 -1.27 0.99
C SER A 218 5.32 -1.29 -0.36
N LEU A 219 5.86 -2.01 -1.34
CA LEU A 219 5.22 -2.31 -2.61
C LEU A 219 4.83 -3.79 -2.55
N GLN A 220 3.55 -4.07 -2.81
CA GLN A 220 3.01 -5.43 -2.84
C GLN A 220 2.42 -5.73 -4.22
N ALA A 221 2.56 -6.96 -4.68
CA ALA A 221 1.91 -7.48 -5.86
C ALA A 221 0.92 -8.57 -5.46
N ALA A 222 -0.26 -8.59 -6.10
CA ALA A 222 -1.24 -9.64 -5.98
C ALA A 222 -1.67 -10.12 -7.36
N LEU A 223 -1.61 -11.43 -7.60
CA LEU A 223 -2.06 -12.09 -8.82
C LEU A 223 -3.14 -13.09 -8.45
N TYR A 224 -4.35 -12.96 -8.97
CA TYR A 224 -5.45 -13.84 -8.58
C TYR A 224 -6.51 -13.98 -9.66
N ASN A 225 -7.32 -15.04 -9.55
CA ASN A 225 -8.48 -15.25 -10.39
C ASN A 225 -9.62 -14.31 -9.94
N LYS A 226 -9.89 -13.30 -10.76
CA LYS A 226 -10.86 -12.24 -10.46
C LYS A 226 -12.28 -12.75 -10.60
N SER A 227 -12.59 -13.60 -11.57
CA SER A 227 -13.93 -14.20 -11.71
C SER A 227 -14.38 -14.90 -10.44
N LYS A 228 -13.49 -15.67 -9.79
CA LYS A 228 -13.80 -16.33 -8.51
C LYS A 228 -13.92 -15.35 -7.34
N GLU A 229 -13.06 -14.34 -7.30
CA GLU A 229 -13.08 -13.31 -6.25
C GLU A 229 -14.40 -12.51 -6.27
N ILE A 230 -14.89 -12.11 -7.45
CA ILE A 230 -16.12 -11.32 -7.55
C ILE A 230 -17.37 -12.12 -7.19
N ILE A 231 -17.39 -13.43 -7.43
CA ILE A 231 -18.48 -14.32 -7.00
C ILE A 231 -18.52 -14.38 -5.48
N ALA A 232 -17.37 -14.61 -4.86
CA ALA A 232 -17.29 -14.76 -3.40
C ALA A 232 -17.53 -13.45 -2.63
N HIS A 233 -17.32 -12.30 -3.27
CA HIS A 233 -17.56 -10.98 -2.68
C HIS A 233 -18.85 -10.32 -3.16
N ASP A 234 -19.70 -11.03 -3.90
CA ASP A 234 -20.99 -10.54 -4.39
C ASP A 234 -20.85 -9.23 -5.22
N LYS A 235 -19.93 -9.23 -6.19
CA LYS A 235 -19.61 -8.10 -7.07
C LYS A 235 -19.78 -8.42 -8.56
N ILE A 236 -20.53 -9.49 -8.87
CA ILE A 236 -20.68 -10.01 -10.23
C ILE A 236 -21.21 -8.93 -11.16
N ASP A 237 -22.35 -8.31 -10.84
CA ASP A 237 -23.00 -7.32 -11.70
C ASP A 237 -22.11 -6.12 -12.00
N TYR A 238 -21.38 -5.64 -10.99
CA TYR A 238 -20.48 -4.50 -11.14
C TYR A 238 -19.33 -4.82 -12.12
N PHE A 239 -18.65 -5.96 -11.94
CA PHE A 239 -17.51 -6.31 -12.80
C PHE A 239 -17.93 -6.80 -14.18
N HIS A 240 -19.04 -7.56 -14.29
CA HIS A 240 -19.60 -7.93 -15.60
C HIS A 240 -20.02 -6.70 -16.39
N GLY A 241 -20.61 -5.68 -15.74
CA GLY A 241 -20.90 -4.40 -16.39
C GLY A 241 -19.64 -3.71 -16.93
N ILE A 242 -18.57 -3.66 -16.14
CA ILE A 242 -17.28 -3.10 -16.58
C ILE A 242 -16.69 -3.90 -17.73
N TRP A 243 -16.63 -5.22 -17.63
CA TRP A 243 -15.98 -6.05 -18.64
C TRP A 243 -16.78 -6.12 -19.95
N ALA A 244 -18.11 -6.17 -19.86
CA ALA A 244 -18.99 -6.15 -21.03
C ALA A 244 -18.92 -4.84 -21.81
N SER A 245 -18.55 -3.73 -21.17
CA SER A 245 -18.41 -2.43 -21.83
C SER A 245 -17.08 -2.26 -22.59
N LYS A 246 -16.19 -3.25 -22.56
CA LYS A 246 -14.84 -3.15 -23.13
C LYS A 246 -14.82 -3.76 -24.53
N LEU A 247 -14.40 -2.96 -25.49
CA LEU A 247 -14.36 -3.30 -26.91
C LEU A 247 -12.93 -3.32 -27.42
N GLY A 248 -12.65 -4.21 -28.36
CA GLY A 248 -11.38 -4.31 -29.06
C GLY A 248 -11.27 -3.29 -30.18
N HIS A 249 -10.22 -3.42 -30.99
CA HIS A 249 -9.96 -2.50 -32.10
C HIS A 249 -11.02 -2.56 -33.20
N ASP A 250 -11.65 -3.72 -33.41
CA ASP A 250 -12.69 -3.95 -34.41
C ASP A 250 -14.11 -3.85 -33.81
N TRP A 251 -14.24 -3.20 -32.63
CA TRP A 251 -15.49 -3.03 -31.88
C TRP A 251 -16.14 -4.33 -31.38
N GLU A 252 -15.37 -5.42 -31.38
CA GLU A 252 -15.74 -6.70 -30.83
C GLU A 252 -15.63 -6.69 -29.29
N PRO A 253 -16.52 -7.38 -28.56
CA PRO A 253 -16.37 -7.53 -27.11
C PRO A 253 -15.04 -8.19 -26.74
N LEU A 254 -14.23 -7.54 -25.88
CA LEU A 254 -12.98 -8.12 -25.38
C LEU A 254 -13.24 -9.22 -24.35
N TRP A 255 -14.31 -9.08 -23.58
CA TRP A 255 -14.66 -10.00 -22.52
C TRP A 255 -15.50 -11.16 -23.04
N ASN A 256 -15.06 -12.38 -22.74
CA ASN A 256 -15.84 -13.59 -22.97
C ASN A 256 -16.36 -14.14 -21.62
N PRO A 257 -17.69 -14.22 -21.40
CA PRO A 257 -18.25 -14.68 -20.12
C PRO A 257 -17.90 -16.14 -19.78
N ASP A 258 -17.54 -16.96 -20.76
CA ASP A 258 -17.18 -18.38 -20.54
C ASP A 258 -15.71 -18.58 -20.13
N GLN A 259 -14.93 -17.50 -20.01
CA GLN A 259 -13.53 -17.55 -19.61
C GLN A 259 -13.28 -16.80 -18.29
N ASP A 260 -12.47 -17.41 -17.43
CA ASP A 260 -12.04 -16.77 -16.19
C ASP A 260 -11.18 -15.53 -16.48
N VAL A 261 -11.47 -14.44 -15.77
CA VAL A 261 -10.67 -13.22 -15.75
C VAL A 261 -9.63 -13.34 -14.64
N TRP A 262 -8.39 -13.03 -14.96
CA TRP A 262 -7.28 -12.92 -14.01
C TRP A 262 -6.90 -11.46 -13.82
N ARG A 263 -6.43 -11.14 -12.60
CA ARG A 263 -6.00 -9.79 -12.23
C ARG A 263 -4.60 -9.78 -11.66
N LEU A 264 -3.80 -8.81 -12.08
CA LEU A 264 -2.55 -8.41 -11.46
C LEU A 264 -2.73 -7.02 -10.85
N GLU A 265 -2.50 -6.91 -9.54
CA GLU A 265 -2.65 -5.68 -8.77
C GLU A 265 -1.32 -5.32 -8.10
N PHE A 266 -0.90 -4.06 -8.22
CA PHE A 266 0.24 -3.48 -7.51
C PHE A 266 -0.22 -2.42 -6.52
N ARG A 267 0.16 -2.61 -5.25
CA ARG A 267 -0.24 -1.77 -4.13
C ARG A 267 0.93 -0.91 -3.69
N PHE A 268 0.87 0.37 -4.06
CA PHE A 268 1.86 1.37 -3.67
C PHE A 268 1.43 2.01 -2.35
N SER A 269 2.17 1.73 -1.28
CA SER A 269 1.97 2.47 -0.03
C SER A 269 2.48 3.92 -0.15
N GLN A 270 1.92 4.79 0.67
CA GLN A 270 2.38 6.18 0.85
C GLN A 270 3.88 6.34 1.11
N THR A 271 4.52 5.34 1.73
CA THR A 271 5.96 5.36 1.93
C THR A 271 6.70 5.15 0.61
N VAL A 272 6.22 4.27 -0.27
CA VAL A 272 6.84 4.04 -1.57
C VAL A 272 6.73 5.27 -2.45
N LEU A 273 5.53 5.88 -2.53
CA LEU A 273 5.31 7.08 -3.33
C LEU A 273 6.14 8.26 -2.82
N ARG A 274 6.22 8.45 -1.49
CA ARG A 274 7.11 9.45 -0.91
C ARG A 274 8.59 9.23 -1.30
N GLN A 275 9.07 7.99 -1.33
CA GLN A 275 10.45 7.71 -1.71
C GLN A 275 10.74 7.96 -3.20
N PHE A 276 9.74 7.85 -4.07
CA PHE A 276 9.86 8.30 -5.45
C PHE A 276 9.89 9.82 -5.53
N ALA A 277 9.00 10.50 -4.80
CA ALA A 277 8.95 11.97 -4.77
C ALA A 277 10.26 12.56 -4.22
N GLU A 278 10.81 12.00 -3.14
CA GLU A 278 12.12 12.38 -2.59
C GLU A 278 13.24 12.23 -3.63
N TYR A 279 13.29 11.10 -4.34
CA TYR A 279 14.34 10.86 -5.36
C TYR A 279 14.24 11.80 -6.56
N ASN A 280 13.01 12.12 -6.98
CA ASN A 280 12.74 12.95 -8.17
C ASN A 280 12.64 14.44 -7.85
N THR A 281 12.80 14.83 -6.58
CA THR A 281 12.90 16.23 -6.19
C THR A 281 14.33 16.70 -6.42
N THR A 282 14.48 17.72 -7.26
CA THR A 282 15.75 18.41 -7.54
C THR A 282 15.71 19.83 -6.97
N GLN A 283 16.79 20.60 -7.14
CA GLN A 283 16.79 22.01 -6.76
C GLN A 283 15.76 22.82 -7.58
N ASP A 284 15.53 22.45 -8.83
CA ASP A 284 14.68 23.18 -9.79
C ASP A 284 13.27 22.62 -9.91
N LYS A 285 13.05 21.35 -9.52
CA LYS A 285 11.76 20.66 -9.63
C LYS A 285 11.39 19.97 -8.32
N LYS A 286 10.27 20.37 -7.74
CA LYS A 286 9.66 19.62 -6.62
C LYS A 286 8.71 18.56 -7.16
N CYS A 287 9.04 17.29 -6.96
CA CYS A 287 8.13 16.20 -7.31
C CYS A 287 7.16 15.97 -6.15
N ASN A 288 5.84 16.03 -6.43
CA ASN A 288 4.82 15.72 -5.46
C ASN A 288 4.12 14.41 -5.80
N LEU A 289 4.07 13.49 -4.85
CA LEU A 289 3.27 12.26 -4.90
C LEU A 289 2.52 12.06 -3.58
N SER A 290 2.16 13.17 -2.90
CA SER A 290 1.41 13.12 -1.65
C SER A 290 -0.10 13.16 -1.83
N THR A 291 -0.59 13.53 -3.02
CA THR A 291 -2.00 13.58 -3.41
C THR A 291 -2.31 12.57 -4.51
N TYR A 292 -3.57 12.14 -4.61
CA TYR A 292 -4.03 11.27 -5.69
C TYR A 292 -3.88 11.94 -7.05
N GLU A 293 -4.32 13.20 -7.18
CA GLU A 293 -4.18 14.01 -8.39
C GLU A 293 -2.74 13.96 -8.92
N SER A 294 -1.76 14.38 -8.13
CA SER A 294 -0.36 14.40 -8.58
C SER A 294 0.19 13.01 -8.85
N ALA A 295 -0.21 11.99 -8.08
CA ALA A 295 0.27 10.63 -8.32
C ALA A 295 -0.32 9.96 -9.57
N SER A 296 -1.51 10.40 -10.02
CA SER A 296 -2.18 9.90 -11.22
C SER A 296 -1.41 10.23 -12.52
N GLU A 297 -0.58 11.27 -12.51
CA GLU A 297 0.28 11.65 -13.65
C GLU A 297 1.37 10.60 -13.95
N TYR A 298 1.71 9.76 -12.96
CA TYR A 298 2.87 8.85 -13.03
C TYR A 298 2.47 7.37 -13.09
N LEU A 299 1.19 7.05 -13.35
CA LEU A 299 0.69 5.66 -13.28
C LEU A 299 1.44 4.71 -14.22
N ALA A 300 1.77 5.13 -15.45
CA ALA A 300 2.55 4.30 -16.36
C ALA A 300 3.97 4.03 -15.84
N ASN A 301 4.63 5.05 -15.27
CA ASN A 301 5.97 4.87 -14.69
C ASN A 301 5.92 3.93 -13.47
N LEU A 302 4.87 4.05 -12.63
CA LEU A 302 4.65 3.18 -11.48
C LEU A 302 4.37 1.73 -11.91
N TRP A 303 3.52 1.54 -12.92
CA TRP A 303 3.20 0.23 -13.49
C TRP A 303 4.46 -0.48 -14.02
N ALA A 304 5.21 0.20 -14.90
CA ALA A 304 6.46 -0.33 -15.45
C ALA A 304 7.46 -0.68 -14.34
N TYR A 305 7.61 0.20 -13.34
CA TYR A 305 8.44 -0.08 -12.17
C TYR A 305 8.00 -1.35 -11.45
N ALA A 306 6.71 -1.52 -11.18
CA ALA A 306 6.23 -2.68 -10.45
C ALA A 306 6.41 -3.98 -11.23
N LEU A 307 6.14 -3.99 -12.54
CA LEU A 307 6.42 -5.14 -13.41
C LEU A 307 7.90 -5.53 -13.40
N ASP A 308 8.81 -4.55 -13.38
CA ASP A 308 10.26 -4.81 -13.27
C ASP A 308 10.68 -5.37 -11.90
N ARG A 309 9.94 -5.01 -10.84
CA ARG A 309 10.20 -5.44 -9.46
C ARG A 309 9.63 -6.81 -9.13
N PHE A 310 8.51 -7.17 -9.75
CA PHE A 310 7.86 -8.47 -9.70
C PHE A 310 7.84 -9.01 -11.12
N ARG A 311 9.01 -9.46 -11.60
CA ARG A 311 9.20 -9.78 -13.01
C ARG A 311 9.10 -11.26 -13.23
N LEU A 312 8.18 -11.69 -14.10
CA LEU A 312 8.16 -13.07 -14.55
C LEU A 312 9.26 -13.27 -15.60
N ASP A 313 10.14 -14.22 -15.34
CA ASP A 313 11.26 -14.49 -16.21
C ASP A 313 11.03 -15.77 -17.02
N HIS A 314 11.33 -15.72 -18.32
CA HIS A 314 11.38 -16.92 -19.15
C HIS A 314 12.66 -17.72 -18.85
N ASN A 315 13.81 -17.04 -18.85
CA ASN A 315 15.09 -17.63 -18.47
C ASN A 315 16.04 -16.56 -17.91
N ARG A 316 17.33 -16.87 -17.72
CA ARG A 316 18.32 -15.92 -17.17
C ARG A 316 18.52 -14.66 -18.00
N ARG A 317 18.20 -14.68 -19.29
CA ARG A 317 18.40 -13.57 -20.23
C ARG A 317 17.11 -12.85 -20.59
N PHE A 318 15.99 -13.56 -20.71
CA PHE A 318 14.74 -13.01 -21.25
C PHE A 318 13.62 -12.91 -20.22
N VAL A 319 12.82 -11.85 -20.37
CA VAL A 319 11.53 -11.67 -19.69
C VAL A 319 10.48 -12.60 -20.31
N ASP A 320 9.50 -13.02 -19.53
CA ASP A 320 8.39 -13.82 -20.04
C ASP A 320 7.56 -13.05 -21.09
N PRO A 321 7.17 -13.66 -22.22
CA PRO A 321 6.35 -13.04 -23.26
C PRO A 321 5.09 -12.34 -22.73
N PHE A 322 4.39 -12.95 -21.76
CA PHE A 322 3.17 -12.38 -21.21
C PHE A 322 3.47 -11.09 -20.42
N TRP A 323 4.59 -11.04 -19.70
CA TRP A 323 5.04 -9.83 -19.01
C TRP A 323 5.39 -8.69 -19.99
N THR A 324 5.89 -9.02 -21.20
CA THR A 324 6.11 -8.04 -22.26
C THR A 324 4.79 -7.46 -22.77
N VAL A 325 3.73 -8.27 -22.92
CA VAL A 325 2.38 -7.80 -23.26
C VAL A 325 1.85 -6.86 -22.16
N LEU A 326 1.91 -7.27 -20.89
CA LEU A 326 1.47 -6.44 -19.76
C LEU A 326 2.22 -5.10 -19.66
N HIS A 327 3.48 -5.06 -20.08
CA HIS A 327 4.26 -3.82 -20.07
C HIS A 327 3.86 -2.86 -21.21
N SER A 328 3.50 -3.40 -22.38
CA SER A 328 3.32 -2.61 -23.60
C SER A 328 1.87 -2.20 -23.87
N GLU A 329 0.90 -2.96 -23.36
CA GLU A 329 -0.51 -2.82 -23.79
C GLU A 329 -1.50 -2.50 -22.68
N THR A 330 -1.02 -2.32 -21.44
CA THR A 330 -1.87 -1.71 -20.41
C THR A 330 -2.01 -0.22 -20.67
N GLU A 331 -3.24 0.25 -20.73
CA GLU A 331 -3.59 1.64 -20.99
C GLU A 331 -3.44 2.48 -19.72
N TRP A 332 -2.30 3.16 -19.61
CA TRP A 332 -2.04 4.17 -18.58
C TRP A 332 -1.87 5.55 -19.21
N SER A 333 -1.85 6.60 -18.39
CA SER A 333 -1.44 7.93 -18.82
C SER A 333 -0.05 7.91 -19.47
N LYS A 334 0.22 8.82 -20.40
CA LYS A 334 1.52 8.88 -21.07
C LYS A 334 2.64 8.99 -20.01
N PRO A 335 3.68 8.14 -20.05
CA PRO A 335 4.75 8.18 -19.07
C PRO A 335 5.38 9.57 -18.98
N ALA A 336 5.55 10.07 -17.77
CA ALA A 336 6.26 11.33 -17.53
C ALA A 336 7.74 11.13 -17.90
N PRO A 337 8.28 11.86 -18.89
CA PRO A 337 9.60 11.60 -19.44
C PRO A 337 10.74 11.95 -18.47
N ASP A 338 10.49 12.86 -17.54
CA ASP A 338 11.44 13.34 -16.54
C ASP A 338 11.33 12.59 -15.20
N PHE A 339 10.44 11.61 -15.09
CA PHE A 339 10.29 10.80 -13.90
C PHE A 339 11.23 9.60 -13.93
N ILE A 340 12.14 9.54 -12.96
CA ILE A 340 13.04 8.42 -12.74
C ILE A 340 12.39 7.47 -11.74
N ALA A 341 12.05 6.26 -12.19
CA ALA A 341 11.47 5.21 -11.37
C ALA A 341 12.50 4.56 -10.41
N LYS A 342 13.10 5.36 -9.54
CA LYS A 342 14.03 4.94 -8.49
C LYS A 342 13.60 5.51 -7.14
N ARG A 343 13.76 4.70 -6.10
CA ARG A 343 13.36 5.03 -4.73
C ARG A 343 14.57 5.54 -3.95
N GLN A 344 14.41 6.65 -3.27
CA GLN A 344 15.34 7.09 -2.22
C GLN A 344 14.98 6.39 -0.92
N TYR A 345 15.91 5.61 -0.36
CA TYR A 345 15.71 4.99 0.94
C TYR A 345 16.34 5.85 2.02
N LYS A 346 15.75 5.87 3.22
CA LYS A 346 16.37 6.53 4.37
C LYS A 346 17.76 5.96 4.61
N THR A 347 18.74 6.85 4.77
CA THR A 347 20.11 6.47 5.12
C THR A 347 20.13 5.84 6.50
N ALA A 348 20.88 4.74 6.66
CA ALA A 348 21.02 4.06 7.94
C ALA A 348 21.50 5.05 9.04
N GLY A 349 20.77 5.08 10.16
CA GLY A 349 21.07 5.97 11.31
C GLY A 349 20.29 7.29 11.35
N ILE A 350 19.63 7.70 10.26
CA ILE A 350 18.80 8.92 10.23
C ILE A 350 17.32 8.53 10.39
N GLY A 351 16.61 9.14 11.35
CA GLY A 351 15.21 8.83 11.59
C GLY A 351 14.96 7.54 12.40
N ASN A 352 15.98 7.04 13.13
CA ASN A 352 15.92 5.81 13.92
C ASN A 352 15.42 6.04 15.36
N GLU A 353 14.96 7.25 15.68
CA GLU A 353 14.67 7.71 17.04
C GLU A 353 13.66 6.80 17.75
N LYS A 354 12.63 6.35 17.03
CA LYS A 354 11.61 5.45 17.57
C LYS A 354 12.17 4.08 17.93
N ASN A 355 13.04 3.51 17.08
CA ASN A 355 13.66 2.22 17.37
C ASN A 355 14.66 2.34 18.52
N VAL A 356 15.39 3.46 18.59
CA VAL A 356 16.29 3.75 19.72
C VAL A 356 15.49 3.84 21.02
N ALA A 357 14.37 4.57 21.02
CA ALA A 357 13.48 4.68 22.19
C ALA A 357 12.87 3.32 22.58
N LEU A 358 12.41 2.51 21.61
CA LEU A 358 11.87 1.17 21.87
C LEU A 358 12.95 0.21 22.41
N ALA A 359 14.15 0.21 21.82
CA ALA A 359 15.27 -0.59 22.29
C ALA A 359 15.67 -0.20 23.71
N LEU A 360 15.75 1.09 24.02
CA LEU A 360 15.99 1.58 25.36
C LEU A 360 14.91 1.11 26.34
N GLY A 361 13.63 1.27 25.99
CA GLY A 361 12.51 0.82 26.83
C GLY A 361 12.50 -0.69 27.10
N ASN A 362 12.82 -1.51 26.10
CA ASN A 362 12.95 -2.95 26.24
C ASN A 362 14.13 -3.33 27.14
N LEU A 363 15.30 -2.69 26.95
CA LEU A 363 16.47 -2.92 27.80
C LEU A 363 16.21 -2.52 29.25
N ILE A 364 15.56 -1.38 29.50
CA ILE A 364 15.16 -0.97 30.86
C ILE A 364 14.22 -2.00 31.47
N SER A 365 13.30 -2.58 30.69
CA SER A 365 12.40 -3.64 31.16
C SER A 365 13.15 -4.93 31.54
N ILE A 366 14.15 -5.33 30.75
CA ILE A 366 15.01 -6.48 31.06
C ILE A 366 15.86 -6.20 32.30
N TYR A 367 16.46 -5.02 32.39
CA TYR A 367 17.30 -4.60 33.51
C TYR A 367 16.50 -4.51 34.83
N ALA A 368 15.26 -4.01 34.77
CA ALA A 368 14.35 -3.96 35.91
C ALA A 368 14.06 -5.36 36.46
N ARG A 369 13.72 -6.32 35.58
CA ARG A 369 13.47 -7.73 35.96
C ARG A 369 14.68 -8.41 36.59
N ASN A 370 15.88 -8.04 36.18
CA ASN A 370 17.13 -8.60 36.69
C ASN A 370 17.71 -7.79 37.87
N ASN A 371 16.91 -6.89 38.49
CA ASN A 371 17.34 -6.04 39.62
C ASN A 371 18.63 -5.25 39.36
N ILE A 372 18.90 -4.90 38.10
CA ILE A 372 20.09 -4.13 37.72
C ILE A 372 19.92 -2.67 38.19
N THR A 373 20.91 -2.14 38.90
CA THR A 373 20.93 -0.74 39.37
C THR A 373 21.08 0.25 38.22
N ALA A 374 20.64 1.50 38.40
CA ALA A 374 20.73 2.54 37.37
C ALA A 374 22.18 2.75 36.87
N ARG A 375 23.17 2.76 37.78
CA ARG A 375 24.60 2.85 37.42
C ARG A 375 25.08 1.68 36.57
N LYS A 376 24.64 0.45 36.87
CA LYS A 376 25.01 -0.74 36.11
C LYS A 376 24.30 -0.77 34.75
N ALA A 377 23.02 -0.40 34.70
CA ALA A 377 22.27 -0.22 33.46
C ALA A 377 22.90 0.81 32.53
N TRP A 378 23.36 1.96 33.08
CA TRP A 378 24.09 2.99 32.35
C TRP A 378 25.39 2.47 31.73
N SER A 379 26.15 1.67 32.48
CA SER A 379 27.37 1.02 31.96
C SER A 379 27.07 0.03 30.84
N CYS A 380 26.02 -0.79 31.00
CA CYS A 380 25.57 -1.74 29.98
C CYS A 380 25.11 -1.02 28.69
N LEU A 381 24.38 0.10 28.82
CA LEU A 381 23.98 0.91 27.66
C LEU A 381 25.18 1.50 26.92
N LYS A 382 26.19 2.02 27.64
CA LYS A 382 27.43 2.51 27.03
C LYS A 382 28.20 1.45 26.23
N LYS A 383 28.19 0.21 26.74
CA LYS A 383 28.85 -0.94 26.10
C LYS A 383 27.98 -1.62 25.04
N SER A 384 26.72 -1.22 24.92
CA SER A 384 25.82 -1.75 23.90
C SER A 384 26.11 -1.12 22.54
N GLY A 385 25.74 -1.81 21.45
CA GLY A 385 25.75 -1.22 20.11
C GLY A 385 24.78 -0.03 19.93
N LEU A 386 23.91 0.25 20.92
CA LEU A 386 22.89 1.30 20.87
C LEU A 386 23.44 2.69 21.29
N TRP A 387 24.58 2.76 21.99
CA TRP A 387 25.00 4.00 22.68
C TRP A 387 25.14 5.20 21.74
N ARG A 388 25.73 5.02 20.55
CA ARG A 388 25.94 6.09 19.58
C ARG A 388 24.60 6.68 19.10
N ASP A 389 23.65 5.80 18.79
CA ASP A 389 22.32 6.21 18.32
C ASP A 389 21.49 6.83 19.44
N LEU A 390 21.65 6.34 20.68
CA LEU A 390 21.04 6.93 21.87
C LEU A 390 21.54 8.34 22.15
N MET A 391 22.85 8.58 22.01
CA MET A 391 23.43 9.91 22.15
C MET A 391 22.92 10.88 21.06
N GLY A 392 22.76 10.39 19.82
CA GLY A 392 22.12 11.15 18.75
C GLY A 392 20.66 11.49 19.05
N TYR A 393 19.91 10.50 19.56
CA TYR A 393 18.51 10.65 19.95
C TYR A 393 18.30 11.72 21.03
N ILE A 394 19.09 11.70 22.11
CA ILE A 394 18.93 12.70 23.18
C ILE A 394 19.35 14.10 22.73
N LYS A 395 20.41 14.21 21.90
CA LYS A 395 20.87 15.49 21.36
C LYS A 395 19.79 16.13 20.47
N ALA A 396 19.13 15.34 19.64
CA ALA A 396 18.04 15.81 18.78
C ALA A 396 16.80 16.29 19.56
N ARG A 397 16.68 15.93 20.83
CA ARG A 397 15.57 16.30 21.72
C ARG A 397 15.97 17.27 22.82
N GLU A 398 17.19 17.82 22.74
CA GLU A 398 17.73 18.74 23.74
C GLU A 398 17.75 18.15 25.17
N ILE A 399 17.81 16.82 25.27
CA ILE A 399 17.87 16.08 26.54
C ILE A 399 19.33 15.99 26.97
N THR A 400 19.64 16.36 28.21
CA THR A 400 21.00 16.24 28.75
C THR A 400 21.35 14.81 29.15
N LYS A 401 22.64 14.52 29.34
CA LYS A 401 23.08 13.20 29.85
C LYS A 401 22.53 12.92 31.26
N THR A 402 22.36 13.95 32.07
CA THR A 402 21.78 13.85 33.42
C THR A 402 20.32 13.46 33.32
N ASP A 403 19.54 14.15 32.47
CA ASP A 403 18.13 13.82 32.24
C ASP A 403 17.95 12.39 31.77
N LEU A 404 18.82 11.90 30.87
CA LEU A 404 18.79 10.50 30.43
C LEU A 404 19.06 9.52 31.57
N PHE A 405 19.99 9.82 32.48
CA PHE A 405 20.25 8.99 33.65
C PHE A 405 19.02 8.94 34.57
N ASP A 406 18.40 10.08 34.82
CA ASP A 406 17.19 10.19 35.66
C ASP A 406 15.99 9.49 35.02
N MET A 407 15.89 9.51 33.69
CA MET A 407 14.89 8.73 32.94
C MET A 407 15.10 7.22 33.11
N ILE A 408 16.35 6.75 33.10
CA ILE A 408 16.68 5.33 33.30
C ILE A 408 16.36 4.93 34.74
N GLU A 409 16.72 5.76 35.73
CA GLU A 409 16.44 5.49 37.13
C GLU A 409 14.94 5.40 37.41
N ARG A 410 14.15 6.40 36.97
CA ARG A 410 12.69 6.37 37.07
C ARG A 410 12.09 5.18 36.33
N GLY A 411 12.54 4.93 35.10
CA GLY A 411 12.01 3.84 34.29
C GLY A 411 12.30 2.44 34.85
N LEU A 412 13.40 2.26 35.59
CA LEU A 412 13.70 1.03 36.33
C LEU A 412 12.78 0.89 37.56
N LEU A 413 12.59 1.98 38.31
CA LEU A 413 11.76 2.01 39.50
C LEU A 413 10.29 1.70 39.16
N GLU A 414 9.70 2.44 38.22
CA GLU A 414 8.31 2.26 37.78
C GLU A 414 8.04 0.82 37.34
N ARG A 415 8.94 0.24 36.55
CA ARG A 415 8.79 -1.13 36.05
C ARG A 415 8.92 -2.17 37.14
N ARG A 416 9.74 -1.96 38.18
CA ARG A 416 9.79 -2.86 39.35
C ARG A 416 8.49 -2.80 40.15
N LEU A 417 7.91 -1.61 40.28
CA LEU A 417 6.66 -1.40 41.02
C LEU A 417 5.43 -1.94 40.26
N THR A 418 5.46 -1.93 38.92
CA THR A 418 4.33 -2.37 38.09
C THR A 418 4.47 -3.78 37.52
N SER A 419 5.68 -4.32 37.41
CA SER A 419 5.86 -5.70 36.98
C SER A 419 5.29 -6.62 38.03
N LYS A 420 4.31 -7.45 37.64
CA LYS A 420 3.93 -8.68 38.34
C LYS A 420 5.13 -9.65 38.30
N VAL A 421 6.20 -9.32 39.01
CA VAL A 421 7.20 -10.32 39.40
C VAL A 421 6.47 -11.16 40.42
N ALA A 422 6.24 -12.42 40.06
CA ALA A 422 5.58 -13.41 40.89
C ALA A 422 6.01 -13.29 42.36
N ALA A 423 5.05 -12.91 43.20
CA ALA A 423 4.87 -13.59 44.47
C ALA A 423 4.21 -14.94 44.18
#